data_AF-A0A2D6QFB1-F1
#
_entry.id   AF-A0A2D6QFB1-F1
#
_cell.length_a   1.000
_cell.length_b   1.000
_cell.length_c   1.000
_cell.angle_alpha   90.00
_cell.angle_beta   90.00
_cell.angle_gamma   90.00
#
_symmetry.space_group_name_H-M   'P 1'
#
loop_
_entity.id
_entity.type
_entity.pdbx_description
1 polymer ?
#
loop_
_entity_poly.entity_id
_entity_poly.type
_entity_poly.pdbx_seq_one_letter_code
_entity_poly.pdbx_strand_id
1 'polypeptide(L)'
;IGKSSGGFGAMHLGMRHSDLFGAVASIAGDCHFEYGYAQDFLPALRGLTPFAGDPARFLAEFETSHDLSGDGHATLNLLAMSACYSPNPDVPLGFDLPIDPRTGARVPEVWKRWLRFDPVCACEEYSEGLRSLDLLHLEAGTTDEFHLQFGLRILAQRLESLKIEHCHEEFDGGHFGINGRYVQLMPRLIDAISLD
;
A
#
# COMPACT_ATOMS: atom_id res chain seq x y z
N ILE A 1 6.12 -11.85 6.62
CA ILE A 1 6.41 -10.55 7.28
C ILE A 1 6.91 -9.54 6.27
N GLY A 2 6.53 -8.27 6.38
CA GLY A 2 7.12 -7.20 5.58
C GLY A 2 6.86 -5.81 6.16
N LYS A 3 7.58 -4.80 5.64
CA LYS A 3 7.49 -3.39 6.03
C LYS A 3 7.02 -2.53 4.86
N SER A 4 6.19 -1.51 5.08
CA SER A 4 5.73 -0.59 4.01
C SER A 4 5.02 -1.38 2.89
N SER A 5 5.37 -1.17 1.64
CA SER A 5 4.92 -1.99 0.50
C SER A 5 5.18 -3.49 0.69
N GLY A 6 6.19 -3.90 1.45
CA GLY A 6 6.41 -5.29 1.83
C GLY A 6 5.37 -5.81 2.84
N GLY A 7 4.85 -4.95 3.73
CA GLY A 7 3.75 -5.29 4.64
C GLY A 7 2.44 -5.46 3.88
N PHE A 8 2.18 -4.59 2.91
CA PHE A 8 1.12 -4.77 1.91
C PHE A 8 1.26 -6.10 1.16
N GLY A 9 2.46 -6.43 0.68
CA GLY A 9 2.72 -7.69 -0.01
C GLY A 9 2.47 -8.91 0.89
N ALA A 10 2.93 -8.86 2.15
CA ALA A 10 2.68 -9.92 3.13
C ALA A 10 1.17 -10.13 3.37
N MET A 11 0.39 -9.05 3.44
CA MET A 11 -1.06 -9.10 3.56
C MET A 11 -1.73 -9.76 2.35
N HIS A 12 -1.34 -9.37 1.14
CA HIS A 12 -1.89 -9.98 -0.08
C HIS A 12 -1.56 -11.46 -0.22
N LEU A 13 -0.32 -11.84 0.12
CA LEU A 13 0.08 -13.25 0.10
C LEU A 13 -0.73 -14.06 1.13
N GLY A 14 -0.91 -13.56 2.35
CA GLY A 14 -1.73 -14.23 3.37
C GLY A 14 -3.20 -14.33 2.98
N MET A 15 -3.77 -13.29 2.37
CA MET A 15 -5.16 -13.29 1.88
C MET A 15 -5.39 -14.30 0.75
N ARG A 16 -4.47 -14.35 -0.22
CA ARG A 16 -4.66 -15.12 -1.47
C ARG A 16 -4.10 -16.53 -1.43
N HIS A 17 -3.15 -16.77 -0.53
CA HIS A 17 -2.40 -18.02 -0.41
C HIS A 17 -2.31 -18.46 1.04
N SER A 18 -3.45 -18.39 1.76
CA SER A 18 -3.54 -18.85 3.16
C SER A 18 -3.29 -20.36 3.31
N ASP A 19 -3.33 -21.12 2.21
CA ASP A 19 -2.90 -22.51 2.12
C ASP A 19 -1.37 -22.68 2.21
N LEU A 20 -0.60 -21.63 1.90
CA LEU A 20 0.86 -21.61 1.95
C LEU A 20 1.41 -20.80 3.13
N PHE A 21 0.70 -19.76 3.54
CA PHE A 21 1.14 -18.85 4.60
C PHE A 21 0.15 -18.86 5.77
N GLY A 22 0.50 -19.56 6.84
CA GLY A 22 -0.28 -19.55 8.09
C GLY A 22 -0.05 -18.32 8.98
N ALA A 23 1.05 -17.58 8.77
CA ALA A 23 1.39 -16.41 9.59
C ALA A 23 1.76 -15.18 8.75
N VAL A 24 1.14 -14.05 9.07
CA VAL A 24 1.33 -12.74 8.43
C VAL A 24 1.73 -11.71 9.47
N ALA A 25 2.70 -10.88 9.11
CA ALA A 25 3.05 -9.68 9.87
C ALA A 25 3.28 -8.51 8.92
N SER A 26 2.58 -7.40 9.18
CA SER A 26 2.65 -6.16 8.40
C SER A 26 3.13 -5.02 9.29
N ILE A 27 4.30 -4.46 8.97
CA ILE A 27 4.91 -3.33 9.68
C ILE A 27 4.72 -2.06 8.86
N ALA A 28 3.90 -1.12 9.33
CA ALA A 28 3.54 0.09 8.61
C ALA A 28 3.15 -0.20 7.15
N GLY A 29 2.34 -1.24 6.93
CA GLY A 29 2.01 -1.70 5.58
C GLY A 29 0.97 -0.82 4.89
N ASP A 30 1.12 -0.66 3.57
CA ASP A 30 0.23 0.18 2.78
C ASP A 30 -1.21 -0.33 2.90
N CYS A 31 -2.09 0.50 3.46
CA CYS A 31 -3.52 0.22 3.62
C CYS A 31 -4.31 1.53 3.59
N HIS A 32 -5.56 1.45 3.17
CA HIS A 32 -6.40 2.61 2.93
C HIS A 32 -5.77 3.54 1.87
N PHE A 33 -5.88 3.17 0.60
CA PHE A 33 -5.19 3.81 -0.53
C PHE A 33 -5.60 5.29 -0.71
N GLU A 34 -6.77 5.69 -0.22
CA GLU A 34 -7.16 7.10 -0.19
C GLU A 34 -6.25 7.94 0.73
N TYR A 35 -5.71 7.35 1.81
CA TYR A 35 -4.77 8.04 2.68
C TYR A 35 -3.34 7.86 2.18
N GLY A 36 -2.92 6.61 1.94
CA GLY A 36 -1.53 6.29 1.61
C GLY A 36 -1.08 6.81 0.23
N TYR A 37 -1.91 6.69 -0.81
CA TYR A 37 -1.53 7.05 -2.18
C TYR A 37 -2.23 8.31 -2.70
N ALA A 38 -3.52 8.50 -2.40
CA ALA A 38 -4.24 9.61 -3.03
C ALA A 38 -3.77 11.00 -2.59
N GLN A 39 -3.11 11.10 -1.43
CA GLN A 39 -2.42 12.31 -0.99
C GLN A 39 -1.37 12.81 -2.00
N ASP A 40 -0.74 11.90 -2.76
CA ASP A 40 0.30 12.24 -3.74
C ASP A 40 -0.27 12.68 -5.09
N PHE A 41 -1.57 12.51 -5.35
CA PHE A 41 -2.14 12.70 -6.69
C PHE A 41 -2.08 14.15 -7.17
N LEU A 42 -2.44 15.12 -6.33
CA LEU A 42 -2.36 16.53 -6.72
C LEU A 42 -0.91 17.04 -6.77
N PRO A 43 -0.02 16.71 -5.81
CA PRO A 43 1.42 16.94 -5.96
C PRO A 43 2.00 16.36 -7.25
N ALA A 44 1.64 15.14 -7.62
CA ALA A 44 2.08 14.50 -8.85
C ALA A 44 1.69 15.29 -10.10
N LEU A 45 0.44 15.77 -10.19
CA LEU A 45 0.01 16.60 -11.33
C LEU A 45 0.76 17.94 -11.37
N ARG A 46 1.08 18.52 -10.21
CA ARG A 46 1.93 19.72 -10.14
C ARG A 46 3.35 19.41 -10.63
N GLY A 47 3.91 18.27 -10.26
CA GLY A 47 5.21 17.79 -10.74
C GLY A 47 5.27 17.50 -12.25
N LEU A 48 4.12 17.22 -12.89
CA LEU A 48 4.01 17.11 -14.34
C LEU A 48 3.95 18.47 -15.08
N THR A 49 3.76 19.59 -14.37
CA THR A 49 3.60 20.93 -14.99
C THR A 49 4.81 21.35 -15.85
N PRO A 50 6.08 21.17 -15.42
CA PRO A 50 7.25 21.47 -16.26
C PRO A 50 7.29 20.64 -17.56
N PHE A 51 6.60 19.50 -17.57
CA PHE A 51 6.51 18.57 -18.69
C PHE A 51 5.23 18.77 -19.51
N ALA A 52 4.56 19.91 -19.37
CA ALA A 52 3.28 20.23 -20.01
C ALA A 52 2.16 19.21 -19.69
N GLY A 53 2.22 18.59 -18.51
CA GLY A 53 1.26 17.56 -18.09
C GLY A 53 1.50 16.19 -18.71
N ASP A 54 2.60 15.99 -19.45
CA ASP A 54 2.91 14.74 -20.16
C ASP A 54 3.78 13.79 -19.30
N PRO A 55 3.24 12.64 -18.84
CA PRO A 55 4.00 11.68 -18.05
C PRO A 55 5.15 11.03 -18.82
N ALA A 56 5.06 10.89 -20.15
CA ALA A 56 6.13 10.29 -20.94
C ALA A 56 7.38 11.18 -20.93
N ARG A 57 7.20 12.50 -20.98
CA ARG A 57 8.30 13.47 -20.87
C ARG A 57 8.93 13.47 -19.49
N PHE A 58 8.13 13.38 -18.44
CA PHE A 58 8.65 13.22 -17.08
C PHE A 58 9.50 11.96 -16.95
N LEU A 59 9.01 10.81 -17.44
CA LEU A 59 9.74 9.54 -17.36
C LEU A 59 11.05 9.57 -18.16
N ALA A 60 11.03 10.17 -19.36
CA ALA A 60 12.24 10.32 -20.18
C ALA A 60 13.29 11.22 -19.51
N GLU A 61 12.87 12.31 -18.85
CA GLU A 61 13.79 13.15 -18.07
C GLU A 61 14.33 12.40 -16.86
N PHE A 62 13.45 11.73 -16.10
CA PHE A 62 13.82 10.97 -14.91
C PHE A 62 14.83 9.85 -15.23
N GLU A 63 14.69 9.17 -16.37
CA GLU A 63 15.64 8.13 -16.82
C GLU A 63 17.07 8.68 -16.98
N THR A 64 17.21 9.98 -17.27
CA THR A 64 18.52 10.63 -17.43
C THR A 64 19.03 11.26 -16.13
N SER A 65 18.21 12.06 -15.45
CA SER A 65 18.64 12.87 -14.30
C SER A 65 18.49 12.17 -12.96
N HIS A 66 17.55 11.21 -12.86
CA HIS A 66 17.10 10.59 -11.61
C HIS A 66 16.63 11.60 -10.55
N ASP A 67 16.27 12.82 -10.97
CA ASP A 67 15.85 13.86 -10.03
C ASP A 67 14.42 13.62 -9.55
N LEU A 68 14.26 13.55 -8.23
CA LEU A 68 12.97 13.43 -7.54
C LEU A 68 12.67 14.63 -6.64
N SER A 69 13.40 15.73 -6.81
CA SER A 69 13.21 16.96 -6.04
C SER A 69 11.80 17.55 -6.20
N GLY A 70 11.37 18.31 -5.19
CA GLY A 70 10.03 18.88 -5.15
C GLY A 70 8.95 17.79 -5.16
N ASP A 71 8.08 17.82 -6.17
CA ASP A 71 7.00 16.83 -6.36
C ASP A 71 7.43 15.60 -7.19
N GLY A 72 8.71 15.47 -7.52
CA GLY A 72 9.21 14.38 -8.35
C GLY A 72 8.91 13.01 -7.76
N HIS A 73 9.06 12.83 -6.45
CA HIS A 73 8.69 11.58 -5.77
C HIS A 73 7.21 11.25 -5.91
N ALA A 74 6.31 12.20 -5.65
CA ALA A 74 4.86 11.99 -5.80
C ALA A 74 4.49 11.67 -7.26
N THR A 75 5.14 12.35 -8.21
CA THR A 75 4.96 12.11 -9.64
C THR A 75 5.35 10.70 -10.03
N LEU A 76 6.57 10.27 -9.67
CA LEU A 76 7.02 8.92 -9.94
C LEU A 76 6.14 7.88 -9.24
N ASN A 77 5.72 8.13 -8.00
CA ASN A 77 4.86 7.24 -7.23
C ASN A 77 3.49 7.04 -7.91
N LEU A 78 2.83 8.12 -8.36
CA LEU A 78 1.58 8.03 -9.12
C LEU A 78 1.75 7.18 -10.38
N LEU A 79 2.80 7.42 -11.17
CA LEU A 79 3.02 6.69 -12.43
C LEU A 79 3.34 5.21 -12.19
N ALA A 80 4.28 4.93 -11.28
CA ALA A 80 4.68 3.57 -10.95
C ALA A 80 3.51 2.76 -10.38
N MET A 81 2.72 3.34 -9.48
CA MET A 81 1.57 2.65 -8.91
C MET A 81 0.41 2.49 -9.90
N SER A 82 0.27 3.43 -10.84
CA SER A 82 -0.66 3.27 -11.96
C SER A 82 -0.28 2.09 -12.85
N ALA A 83 1.02 1.87 -13.10
CA ALA A 83 1.49 0.70 -13.85
C ALA A 83 1.16 -0.63 -13.16
N CYS A 84 1.21 -0.66 -11.82
CA CYS A 84 0.91 -1.86 -11.03
C CYS A 84 -0.60 -2.14 -10.88
N TYR A 85 -1.38 -1.13 -10.50
CA TYR A 85 -2.79 -1.32 -10.10
C TYR A 85 -3.78 -1.05 -11.23
N SER A 86 -3.31 -0.41 -12.30
CA SER A 86 -4.11 -0.04 -13.43
C SER A 86 -3.38 -0.23 -14.77
N PRO A 87 -2.75 -1.40 -15.04
CA PRO A 87 -2.15 -1.67 -16.34
C PRO A 87 -3.21 -1.65 -17.45
N ASN A 88 -2.82 -1.09 -18.60
CA ASN A 88 -3.63 -0.97 -19.80
C ASN A 88 -2.70 -1.03 -21.03
N PRO A 89 -2.55 -2.20 -21.69
CA PRO A 89 -1.64 -2.35 -22.82
C PRO A 89 -2.09 -1.59 -24.09
N ASP A 90 -3.33 -1.11 -24.13
CA ASP A 90 -3.91 -0.45 -25.30
C ASP A 90 -3.58 1.04 -25.38
N VAL A 91 -2.92 1.61 -24.36
CA VAL A 91 -2.50 3.02 -24.32
C VAL A 91 -0.97 3.15 -24.34
N PRO A 92 -0.41 4.26 -24.88
CA PRO A 92 1.04 4.39 -25.09
C PRO A 92 1.93 4.19 -23.85
N LEU A 93 1.45 4.58 -22.67
CA LEU A 93 2.19 4.42 -21.40
C LEU A 93 2.01 3.03 -20.76
N GLY A 94 1.09 2.21 -21.26
CA GLY A 94 0.81 0.88 -20.71
C GLY A 94 -0.04 0.86 -19.44
N PHE A 95 -0.61 2.00 -19.01
CA PHE A 95 -1.48 2.09 -17.83
C PHE A 95 -2.41 3.31 -17.85
N ASP A 96 -3.49 3.23 -17.08
CA ASP A 96 -4.42 4.34 -16.85
C ASP A 96 -4.08 5.07 -15.55
N LEU A 97 -4.23 6.40 -15.52
CA LEU A 97 -4.12 7.18 -14.28
C LEU A 97 -5.44 7.14 -13.49
N PRO A 98 -5.40 7.09 -12.15
CA PRO A 98 -6.60 7.13 -11.30
C PRO A 98 -7.24 8.53 -11.20
N ILE A 99 -6.67 9.53 -11.86
CA ILE A 99 -7.09 10.93 -11.87
C ILE A 99 -6.96 11.51 -13.28
N ASP A 100 -7.80 12.47 -13.62
CA ASP A 100 -7.69 13.25 -14.84
C ASP A 100 -6.45 14.17 -14.75
N PRO A 101 -5.49 14.07 -15.68
CA PRO A 101 -4.20 14.78 -15.57
C PRO A 101 -4.32 16.30 -15.72
N ARG A 102 -5.45 16.81 -16.22
CA ARG A 102 -5.69 18.25 -16.40
C ARG A 102 -6.39 18.87 -15.20
N THR A 103 -7.29 18.15 -14.55
CA THR A 103 -8.20 18.69 -13.52
C THR A 103 -7.96 18.12 -12.13
N GLY A 104 -7.27 16.97 -12.03
CA GLY A 104 -7.16 16.21 -10.79
C GLY A 104 -8.44 15.50 -10.37
N ALA A 105 -9.50 15.54 -11.20
CA ALA A 105 -10.74 14.83 -10.91
C ALA A 105 -10.49 13.32 -10.87
N ARG A 106 -11.04 12.65 -9.86
CA ARG A 106 -10.98 11.19 -9.72
C ARG A 106 -11.55 10.51 -10.97
N VAL A 107 -10.86 9.49 -11.50
CA VAL A 107 -11.42 8.57 -12.51
C VAL A 107 -11.99 7.34 -11.79
N PRO A 108 -13.32 7.25 -11.58
CA PRO A 108 -13.89 6.27 -10.65
C PRO A 108 -13.61 4.82 -11.05
N GLU A 109 -13.67 4.50 -12.35
CA GLU A 109 -13.46 3.13 -12.83
C GLU A 109 -12.00 2.67 -12.64
N VAL A 110 -11.02 3.56 -12.85
CA VAL A 110 -9.61 3.24 -12.60
C VAL A 110 -9.35 3.10 -11.11
N TRP A 111 -9.92 4.00 -10.29
CA TRP A 111 -9.78 3.93 -8.84
C TRP A 111 -10.39 2.67 -8.25
N LYS A 112 -11.52 2.20 -8.79
CA LYS A 112 -12.11 0.92 -8.41
C LYS A 112 -11.15 -0.25 -8.64
N ARG A 113 -10.29 -0.21 -9.66
CA ARG A 113 -9.25 -1.24 -9.86
C ARG A 113 -8.18 -1.17 -8.77
N TRP A 114 -7.76 0.04 -8.39
CA TRP A 114 -6.82 0.24 -7.28
C TRP A 114 -7.38 -0.28 -5.96
N LEU A 115 -8.62 0.04 -5.64
CA LEU A 115 -9.26 -0.40 -4.39
C LEU A 115 -9.40 -1.93 -4.27
N ARG A 116 -9.34 -2.70 -5.36
CA ARG A 116 -9.27 -4.18 -5.27
C ARG A 116 -7.97 -4.67 -4.61
N PHE A 117 -6.93 -3.85 -4.64
CA PHE A 117 -5.67 -4.14 -3.96
C PHE A 117 -5.61 -3.54 -2.57
N ASP A 118 -6.41 -2.54 -2.22
CA ASP A 118 -6.37 -1.97 -0.88
C ASP A 118 -6.72 -3.04 0.18
N PRO A 119 -5.83 -3.38 1.13
CA PRO A 119 -6.13 -4.35 2.19
C PRO A 119 -7.41 -4.05 2.96
N VAL A 120 -7.77 -2.77 3.11
CA VAL A 120 -9.03 -2.36 3.73
C VAL A 120 -10.23 -2.87 2.94
N CYS A 121 -10.18 -2.90 1.61
CA CYS A 121 -11.27 -3.39 0.78
C CYS A 121 -11.16 -4.90 0.52
N ALA A 122 -9.96 -5.40 0.27
CA ALA A 122 -9.70 -6.79 -0.11
C ALA A 122 -10.00 -7.78 1.04
N CYS A 123 -9.88 -7.37 2.31
CA CYS A 123 -10.09 -8.26 3.45
C CYS A 123 -11.50 -8.88 3.52
N GLU A 124 -12.52 -8.24 2.93
CA GLU A 124 -13.87 -8.80 2.86
C GLU A 124 -13.92 -10.04 1.94
N GLU A 125 -13.35 -9.92 0.73
CA GLU A 125 -13.28 -10.99 -0.27
C GLU A 125 -12.48 -12.18 0.25
N TYR A 126 -11.36 -11.92 0.93
CA TYR A 126 -10.44 -12.95 1.43
C TYR A 126 -10.64 -13.30 2.92
N SER A 127 -11.83 -13.04 3.45
CA SER A 127 -12.09 -13.19 4.89
C SER A 127 -11.91 -14.60 5.41
N GLU A 128 -12.23 -15.64 4.62
CA GLU A 128 -12.00 -17.04 5.01
C GLU A 128 -10.50 -17.37 5.15
N GLY A 129 -9.68 -16.96 4.19
CA GLY A 129 -8.23 -17.17 4.24
C GLY A 129 -7.57 -16.41 5.39
N LEU A 130 -8.07 -15.22 5.70
CA LEU A 130 -7.59 -14.47 6.87
C LEU A 130 -7.99 -15.13 8.20
N ARG A 131 -9.16 -15.76 8.29
CA ARG A 131 -9.58 -16.51 9.50
C ARG A 131 -8.80 -17.81 9.70
N SER A 132 -8.18 -18.36 8.66
CA SER A 132 -7.37 -19.58 8.78
C SER A 132 -5.93 -19.31 9.18
N LEU A 133 -5.53 -18.05 9.33
CA LEU A 133 -4.18 -17.70 9.78
C LEU A 133 -4.00 -18.03 11.26
N ASP A 134 -2.89 -18.65 11.60
CA ASP A 134 -2.42 -18.84 12.98
C ASP A 134 -1.96 -17.51 13.58
N LEU A 135 -1.50 -16.57 12.74
CA LEU A 135 -1.15 -15.22 13.16
C LEU A 135 -1.43 -14.18 12.07
N LEU A 136 -2.13 -13.11 12.46
CA LEU A 136 -2.25 -11.88 11.70
C LEU A 136 -1.80 -10.71 12.56
N HIS A 137 -0.53 -10.30 12.44
CA HIS A 137 0.01 -9.14 13.16
C HIS A 137 0.06 -7.91 12.26
N LEU A 138 -0.53 -6.82 12.73
CA LEU A 138 -0.57 -5.54 12.02
C LEU A 138 -0.08 -4.42 12.94
N GLU A 139 0.84 -3.60 12.44
CA GLU A 139 1.30 -2.44 13.21
C GLU A 139 1.62 -1.22 12.35
N ALA A 140 1.60 -0.04 12.98
CA ALA A 140 2.01 1.22 12.36
C ALA A 140 2.55 2.21 13.42
N GLY A 141 3.36 3.16 12.98
CA GLY A 141 3.83 4.25 13.84
C GLY A 141 2.74 5.30 14.07
N THR A 142 2.62 5.85 15.27
CA THR A 142 1.58 6.84 15.59
C THR A 142 1.72 8.15 14.80
N THR A 143 2.93 8.44 14.29
CA THR A 143 3.23 9.63 13.47
C THR A 143 3.73 9.24 12.07
N ASP A 144 3.20 8.15 11.49
CA ASP A 144 3.54 7.70 10.14
C ASP A 144 3.27 8.80 9.09
N GLU A 145 4.29 9.12 8.29
CA GLU A 145 4.28 10.20 7.31
C GLU A 145 3.32 9.95 6.14
N PHE A 146 2.91 8.70 5.93
CA PHE A 146 1.95 8.31 4.91
C PHE A 146 0.55 8.08 5.48
N HIS A 147 0.31 8.45 6.74
CA HIS A 147 -0.98 8.36 7.43
C HIS A 147 -1.48 6.91 7.60
N LEU A 148 -0.58 5.92 7.56
CA LEU A 148 -0.94 4.49 7.57
C LEU A 148 -1.51 4.02 8.91
N GLN A 149 -1.23 4.68 10.02
CA GLN A 149 -1.88 4.41 11.31
C GLN A 149 -3.40 4.60 11.25
N PHE A 150 -3.86 5.61 10.50
CA PHE A 150 -5.29 5.82 10.33
C PHE A 150 -5.90 4.76 9.40
N GLY A 151 -5.19 4.38 8.34
CA GLY A 151 -5.59 3.27 7.48
C GLY A 151 -5.67 1.94 8.23
N LEU A 152 -4.70 1.69 9.10
CA LEU A 152 -4.63 0.48 9.92
C LEU A 152 -5.78 0.40 10.92
N ARG A 153 -6.15 1.51 11.57
CA ARG A 153 -7.34 1.55 12.45
C ARG A 153 -8.62 1.18 11.71
N ILE A 154 -8.79 1.67 10.47
CA ILE A 154 -9.95 1.32 9.63
C ILE A 154 -9.91 -0.16 9.27
N LEU A 155 -8.74 -0.69 8.88
CA LEU A 155 -8.56 -2.10 8.58
C LEU A 155 -8.91 -2.97 9.80
N ALA A 156 -8.39 -2.65 10.98
CA ALA A 156 -8.65 -3.36 12.22
C ALA A 156 -10.16 -3.41 12.54
N GLN A 157 -10.87 -2.28 12.46
CA GLN A 157 -12.33 -2.25 12.64
C GLN A 157 -13.07 -3.15 11.65
N ARG A 158 -12.61 -3.19 10.39
CA ARG A 158 -13.18 -4.08 9.37
C ARG A 158 -12.93 -5.54 9.71
N LEU A 159 -11.71 -5.91 10.09
CA LEU A 159 -11.35 -7.26 10.52
C LEU A 159 -12.17 -7.71 11.74
N GLU A 160 -12.37 -6.83 12.73
CA GLU A 160 -13.25 -7.07 13.89
C GLU A 160 -14.69 -7.37 13.43
N SER A 161 -15.24 -6.56 12.52
CA SER A 161 -16.60 -6.76 11.99
C SER A 161 -16.76 -8.09 11.24
N LEU A 162 -15.68 -8.55 10.60
CA LEU A 162 -15.59 -9.82 9.89
C LEU A 162 -15.25 -11.00 10.82
N LYS A 163 -15.04 -10.75 12.12
CA LYS A 163 -14.62 -11.74 13.12
C LYS A 163 -13.33 -12.47 12.71
N ILE A 164 -12.35 -11.70 12.24
CA ILE A 164 -11.00 -12.18 11.94
C ILE A 164 -10.12 -11.88 13.14
N GLU A 165 -9.48 -12.91 13.70
CA GLU A 165 -8.53 -12.76 14.78
C GLU A 165 -7.24 -12.07 14.27
N HIS A 166 -6.78 -11.06 15.01
CA HIS A 166 -5.60 -10.30 14.62
C HIS A 166 -4.99 -9.55 15.82
N CYS A 167 -3.71 -9.25 15.74
CA CYS A 167 -3.03 -8.28 16.59
C CYS A 167 -2.98 -6.93 15.88
N HIS A 168 -3.39 -5.87 16.58
CA HIS A 168 -3.25 -4.49 16.13
C HIS A 168 -2.41 -3.72 17.15
N GLU A 169 -1.23 -3.26 16.74
CA GLU A 169 -0.32 -2.48 17.59
C GLU A 169 0.07 -1.15 16.95
N GLU A 170 0.18 -0.11 17.78
CA GLU A 170 0.79 1.15 17.38
C GLU A 170 2.04 1.39 18.22
N PHE A 171 3.07 1.98 17.59
CA PHE A 171 4.32 2.31 18.26
C PHE A 171 4.66 3.79 18.12
N ASP A 172 5.44 4.32 19.07
CA ASP A 172 5.94 5.69 19.01
C ASP A 172 6.94 5.82 17.85
N GLY A 173 6.65 6.72 16.90
CA GLY A 173 7.49 6.96 15.73
C GLY A 173 6.72 7.06 14.41
N GLY A 174 7.48 7.30 13.34
CA GLY A 174 6.98 7.39 11.96
C GLY A 174 7.21 6.12 11.14
N HIS A 175 7.20 6.29 9.83
CA HIS A 175 7.35 5.25 8.81
C HIS A 175 8.82 4.81 8.63
N PHE A 176 9.76 5.71 8.95
CA PHE A 176 11.18 5.53 8.70
C PHE A 176 11.95 5.10 9.95
N GLY A 177 13.11 4.46 9.75
CA GLY A 177 13.99 4.05 10.86
C GLY A 177 13.47 2.87 11.71
N ILE A 178 12.41 2.18 11.26
CA ILE A 178 11.69 1.17 12.04
C ILE A 178 12.22 -0.27 11.87
N ASN A 179 13.45 -0.47 11.38
CA ASN A 179 13.99 -1.82 11.15
C ASN A 179 14.05 -2.67 12.43
N GLY A 180 14.18 -2.03 13.61
CA GLY A 180 14.15 -2.73 14.90
C GLY A 180 12.83 -3.48 15.17
N ARG A 181 11.73 -3.08 14.52
CA ARG A 181 10.42 -3.74 14.66
C ARG A 181 10.45 -5.19 14.19
N TYR A 182 11.21 -5.51 13.14
CA TYR A 182 11.39 -6.90 12.68
C TYR A 182 11.91 -7.82 13.80
N VAL A 183 12.88 -7.34 14.59
CA VAL A 183 13.46 -8.12 15.69
C VAL A 183 12.44 -8.35 16.80
N GLN A 184 11.60 -7.34 17.07
CA GLN A 184 10.56 -7.41 18.09
C GLN A 184 9.43 -8.38 17.70
N LEU A 185 9.11 -8.50 16.42
CA LEU A 185 8.07 -9.41 15.92
C LEU A 185 8.55 -10.83 15.68
N MET A 186 9.86 -11.04 15.51
CA MET A 186 10.40 -12.35 15.17
C MET A 186 9.97 -13.47 16.15
N PRO A 187 9.97 -13.27 17.48
CA PRO A 187 9.53 -14.32 18.41
C PRO A 187 8.08 -14.76 18.16
N ARG A 188 7.14 -13.81 17.98
CA ARG A 188 5.73 -14.12 17.72
C ARG A 188 5.54 -14.89 16.42
N LEU A 189 6.29 -14.53 15.38
CA LEU A 189 6.25 -15.24 14.11
C LEU A 189 6.80 -16.66 14.24
N ILE A 190 7.90 -16.83 14.98
CA ILE A 190 8.48 -18.15 15.24
C ILE A 190 7.47 -19.02 16.00
N ASP A 191 6.83 -18.48 17.04
CA ASP A 191 5.83 -19.21 17.82
C ASP A 191 4.64 -19.64 16.95
N ALA A 192 4.18 -18.77 16.04
CA ALA A 192 3.05 -19.07 15.16
C ALA A 192 3.33 -20.11 14.07
N ILE A 193 4.58 -20.22 13.59
CA ILE A 193 4.95 -21.17 12.52
C ILE A 193 5.65 -22.43 13.02
N SER A 194 6.05 -22.46 14.29
CA SER A 194 6.64 -23.64 14.89
C SER A 194 5.52 -24.66 15.10
N LEU A 195 5.59 -25.77 14.38
CA LEU A 195 4.77 -26.93 14.64
C LEU A 195 5.13 -27.46 16.05
N ASP A 196 4.13 -27.65 16.90
CA ASP A 196 4.26 -28.57 18.05
C ASP A 196 4.62 -29.99 17.58
#